data_AF-A0A433Q5S9-F1
#
_entry.id   AF-A0A433Q5S9-F1
#
_cell.length_a   1.000
_cell.length_b   1.000
_cell.length_c   1.000
_cell.angle_alpha   90.00
_cell.angle_beta   90.00
_cell.angle_gamma   90.00
#
_symmetry.space_group_name_H-M   'P 1'
#
loop_
_entity.id
_entity.type
_entity.pdbx_description
1 polymer ?
#
loop_
_entity_poly.entity_id
_entity_poly.type
_entity_poly.pdbx_seq_one_letter_code
_entity_poly.pdbx_strand_id
1 'polypeptide(L)'
;MSAAAVNPTVEDLTILVARNCRARHHFDTRNLVLNHPPKFTSKNKQIVYNESCPYAEESHTGKLRYAQYTQFQLPKSFNPQAGGTEITGVDGVFQYSPPEDPIGSVEWHVNFADAYLFGYWKGSLFAQDESQTLEHPSLCSLQSMLNDGVPSFLSCTREADGKPTPVLIRGVERKSYIQTDANPDAGRPYGLYGNRFAHASPESVKRALILLPNPRQGRDGKPYFSNILAMEAPHSGHGEYDISSLMHVLEIAFTAFLAARCESFVELGRIEDKPTKLDGWQEKDELPVAVGEVPKEAGEVVAEVAGKLPSTIIHTGNWGCGAYGGNLTVMYLMQMAAAELAGIDKIVFHFVNEKQVFSQAHKLYEDLRVEGGPEMTVHQFCEKVGKKRFKWGYSDGN
;
A
#
# COMPACT_ATOMS: atom_id res chain seq x y z
N MET A 1 -18.26 -17.09 25.29
CA MET A 1 -17.06 -17.77 24.78
C MET A 1 -16.20 -16.70 24.14
N SER A 2 -15.03 -16.44 24.72
CA SER A 2 -14.09 -15.45 24.22
C SER A 2 -13.35 -16.07 23.02
N ALA A 3 -13.44 -15.42 21.87
CA ALA A 3 -12.68 -15.81 20.70
C ALA A 3 -11.47 -14.89 20.66
N ALA A 4 -10.36 -15.35 21.21
CA ALA A 4 -9.05 -14.84 20.80
C ALA A 4 -8.99 -14.90 19.28
N ALA A 5 -8.40 -13.90 18.62
CA ALA A 5 -8.27 -13.86 17.17
C ALA A 5 -7.58 -15.15 16.66
N VAL A 6 -8.39 -16.12 16.23
CA VAL A 6 -7.95 -17.25 15.43
C VAL A 6 -7.73 -16.68 14.04
N ASN A 7 -6.56 -16.95 13.44
CA ASN A 7 -6.30 -16.55 12.06
C ASN A 7 -7.50 -16.93 11.18
N PRO A 8 -8.10 -15.97 10.45
CA PRO A 8 -9.35 -16.20 9.74
C PRO A 8 -9.14 -17.31 8.69
N THR A 9 -10.10 -18.23 8.62
CA THR A 9 -10.09 -19.31 7.64
C THR A 9 -10.36 -18.76 6.23
N VAL A 10 -10.14 -19.58 5.20
CA VAL A 10 -10.52 -19.22 3.81
C VAL A 10 -12.02 -18.89 3.72
N GLU A 11 -12.86 -19.61 4.46
CA GLU A 11 -14.31 -19.38 4.49
C GLU A 11 -14.64 -18.01 5.14
N ASP A 12 -14.02 -17.70 6.27
CA ASP A 12 -14.18 -16.40 6.94
C ASP A 12 -13.78 -15.26 6.01
N LEU A 13 -12.61 -15.36 5.36
CA LEU A 13 -12.12 -14.36 4.42
C LEU A 13 -13.03 -14.24 3.18
N THR A 14 -13.57 -15.35 2.68
CA THR A 14 -14.52 -15.33 1.55
C THR A 14 -15.78 -14.54 1.91
N ILE A 15 -16.32 -14.74 3.12
CA ILE A 15 -17.48 -13.98 3.61
C ILE A 15 -17.13 -12.50 3.75
N LEU A 16 -15.95 -12.17 4.27
CA LEU A 16 -15.47 -10.80 4.39
C LEU A 16 -15.32 -10.12 3.02
N VAL A 17 -14.74 -10.80 2.03
CA VAL A 17 -14.67 -10.27 0.65
C VAL A 17 -16.05 -10.00 0.10
N ALA A 18 -16.97 -10.96 0.20
CA ALA A 18 -18.33 -10.80 -0.32
C ALA A 18 -19.12 -9.65 0.33
N ARG A 19 -18.84 -9.35 1.61
CA ARG A 19 -19.55 -8.31 2.37
C ARG A 19 -18.92 -6.93 2.25
N ASN A 20 -17.59 -6.86 2.16
CA ASN A 20 -16.84 -5.61 2.32
C ASN A 20 -16.18 -5.12 1.03
N CYS A 21 -15.95 -5.98 0.03
CA CYS A 21 -15.44 -5.54 -1.26
C CYS A 21 -16.53 -4.76 -2.01
N ARG A 22 -16.43 -3.43 -1.99
CA ARG A 22 -17.38 -2.52 -2.63
C ARG A 22 -17.26 -2.55 -4.15
N ALA A 23 -16.04 -2.56 -4.63
CA ALA A 23 -15.75 -2.50 -6.06
C ALA A 23 -14.51 -3.32 -6.38
N ARG A 24 -14.55 -4.03 -7.51
CA ARG A 24 -13.43 -4.78 -8.06
C ARG A 24 -13.45 -4.73 -9.58
N HIS A 25 -12.29 -4.49 -10.18
CA HIS A 25 -12.18 -4.43 -11.63
C HIS A 25 -10.78 -4.80 -12.12
N HIS A 26 -10.69 -5.28 -13.36
CA HIS A 26 -9.44 -5.61 -14.02
C HIS A 26 -9.29 -4.73 -15.25
N PHE A 27 -8.14 -4.11 -15.40
CA PHE A 27 -7.81 -3.26 -16.54
C PHE A 27 -6.67 -3.90 -17.31
N ASP A 28 -6.76 -3.91 -18.63
CA ASP A 28 -5.55 -4.02 -19.45
C ASP A 28 -4.72 -2.74 -19.23
N THR A 29 -3.49 -2.89 -18.72
CA THR A 29 -2.69 -1.74 -18.29
C THR A 29 -2.32 -0.84 -19.46
N ARG A 30 -2.09 -1.42 -20.65
CA ARG A 30 -1.77 -0.66 -21.86
C ARG A 30 -2.96 0.19 -22.28
N ASN A 31 -4.15 -0.40 -22.39
CA ASN A 31 -5.36 0.33 -22.78
C ASN A 31 -5.70 1.42 -21.77
N LEU A 32 -5.55 1.14 -20.46
CA LEU A 32 -5.75 2.14 -19.40
C LEU A 32 -4.85 3.36 -19.60
N VAL A 33 -3.55 3.14 -19.87
CA VAL A 33 -2.60 4.24 -20.06
C VAL A 33 -2.85 4.98 -21.37
N LEU A 34 -3.24 4.29 -22.45
CA LEU A 34 -3.54 4.93 -23.73
C LEU A 34 -4.79 5.82 -23.67
N ASN A 35 -5.84 5.35 -22.99
CA ASN A 35 -7.09 6.09 -22.86
C ASN A 35 -6.99 7.22 -21.83
N HIS A 36 -6.18 7.03 -20.78
CA HIS A 36 -6.00 8.01 -19.71
C HIS A 36 -4.51 8.29 -19.44
N PRO A 37 -3.77 8.89 -20.39
CA PRO A 37 -2.32 9.05 -20.24
C PRO A 37 -1.97 10.00 -19.09
N PRO A 38 -0.91 9.71 -18.29
CA PRO A 38 -0.42 10.61 -17.27
C PRO A 38 -0.02 11.97 -17.85
N LYS A 39 -0.54 13.04 -17.24
CA LYS A 39 -0.32 14.46 -17.58
C LYS A 39 0.15 15.21 -16.34
N PHE A 40 1.46 15.49 -16.26
CA PHE A 40 2.05 16.18 -15.12
C PHE A 40 2.07 17.69 -15.35
N THR A 41 1.78 18.48 -14.31
CA THR A 41 2.03 19.94 -14.33
C THR A 41 3.45 20.26 -13.87
N SER A 42 4.06 19.38 -13.08
CA SER A 42 5.47 19.45 -12.69
C SER A 42 6.39 19.10 -13.86
N LYS A 43 7.29 20.03 -14.22
CA LYS A 43 8.33 19.80 -15.23
C LYS A 43 9.24 18.63 -14.86
N ASN A 44 9.63 18.52 -13.60
CA ASN A 44 10.53 17.46 -13.15
C ASN A 44 9.88 16.08 -13.19
N LYS A 45 8.59 15.97 -12.82
CA LYS A 45 7.85 14.70 -12.99
C LYS A 45 7.65 14.34 -14.46
N GLN A 46 7.37 15.33 -15.31
CA GLN A 46 7.26 15.11 -16.75
C GLN A 46 8.56 14.58 -17.36
N ILE A 47 9.73 15.08 -16.92
CA ILE A 47 11.03 14.54 -17.33
C ILE A 47 11.13 13.06 -16.98
N VAL A 48 10.85 12.71 -15.71
CA VAL A 48 10.93 11.32 -15.26
C VAL A 48 10.00 10.43 -16.06
N TYR A 49 8.74 10.83 -16.23
CA TYR A 49 7.77 10.06 -17.00
C TYR A 49 8.22 9.84 -18.45
N ASN A 50 8.71 10.88 -19.13
CA ASN A 50 9.17 10.76 -20.52
C ASN A 50 10.36 9.81 -20.67
N GLU A 51 11.29 9.80 -19.72
CA GLU A 51 12.47 8.91 -19.75
C GLU A 51 12.07 7.47 -19.39
N SER A 52 11.13 7.29 -18.47
CA SER A 52 10.67 5.97 -18.00
C SER A 52 9.64 5.31 -18.90
N CYS A 53 8.90 6.10 -19.69
CA CYS A 53 7.83 5.64 -20.59
C CYS A 53 7.92 6.37 -21.95
N PRO A 54 9.01 6.18 -22.71
CA PRO A 54 9.27 6.95 -23.94
C PRO A 54 8.23 6.70 -25.05
N TYR A 55 7.59 5.52 -25.04
CA TYR A 55 6.56 5.13 -25.99
C TYR A 55 5.36 4.54 -25.24
N ALA A 56 4.34 5.33 -24.94
CA ALA A 56 3.22 4.92 -24.09
C ALA A 56 2.58 3.58 -24.52
N GLU A 57 2.49 3.33 -25.83
CA GLU A 57 1.95 2.10 -26.41
C GLU A 57 2.78 0.84 -26.08
N GLU A 58 4.09 0.96 -25.98
CA GLU A 58 4.99 -0.18 -25.73
C GLU A 58 5.50 -0.23 -24.29
N SER A 59 5.28 0.86 -23.54
CA SER A 59 5.83 1.02 -22.21
C SER A 59 5.07 0.25 -21.16
N HIS A 60 3.84 -0.22 -21.42
CA HIS A 60 2.99 -0.87 -20.42
C HIS A 60 2.48 -2.24 -20.84
N THR A 61 2.51 -3.19 -19.90
CA THR A 61 2.06 -4.57 -20.10
C THR A 61 1.31 -5.11 -18.89
N GLY A 62 0.66 -6.26 -19.06
CA GLY A 62 -0.01 -6.97 -17.97
C GLY A 62 -1.40 -6.43 -17.65
N LYS A 63 -1.95 -6.90 -16.53
CA LYS A 63 -3.27 -6.51 -16.03
C LYS A 63 -3.13 -5.82 -14.69
N LEU A 64 -3.72 -4.63 -14.58
CA LEU A 64 -3.87 -3.92 -13.32
C LEU A 64 -5.21 -4.30 -12.70
N ARG A 65 -5.20 -4.79 -11.47
CA ARG A 65 -6.44 -5.16 -10.75
C ARG A 65 -6.70 -4.18 -9.63
N TYR A 66 -7.89 -3.60 -9.61
CA TYR A 66 -8.36 -2.67 -8.58
C TYR A 66 -9.35 -3.39 -7.67
N ALA A 67 -9.24 -3.14 -6.37
CA ALA A 67 -10.26 -3.48 -5.39
C ALA A 67 -10.38 -2.36 -4.34
N GLN A 68 -11.61 -2.09 -3.89
CA GLN A 68 -11.88 -1.15 -2.81
C GLN A 68 -12.77 -1.81 -1.76
N TYR A 69 -12.42 -1.60 -0.50
CA TYR A 69 -13.09 -2.21 0.64
C TYR A 69 -13.73 -1.18 1.55
N THR A 70 -14.90 -1.48 2.09
CA THR A 70 -15.50 -0.71 3.19
C THR A 70 -14.85 -1.07 4.53
N GLN A 71 -15.02 -0.19 5.53
CA GLN A 71 -14.53 -0.42 6.89
C GLN A 71 -14.95 -1.79 7.44
N PHE A 72 -13.97 -2.51 8.01
CA PHE A 72 -14.21 -3.73 8.76
C PHE A 72 -14.49 -3.41 10.23
N GLN A 73 -15.28 -4.26 10.87
CA GLN A 73 -15.48 -4.16 12.32
C GLN A 73 -14.23 -4.67 13.05
N LEU A 74 -13.67 -3.86 13.96
CA LEU A 74 -12.58 -4.30 14.82
C LEU A 74 -13.00 -5.51 15.68
N PRO A 75 -12.12 -6.52 15.82
CA PRO A 75 -12.27 -7.56 16.82
C PRO A 75 -12.34 -6.95 18.22
N LYS A 76 -13.10 -7.58 19.13
CA LYS A 76 -13.20 -7.11 20.52
C LYS A 76 -11.88 -7.25 21.27
N SER A 77 -11.18 -8.35 21.04
CA SER A 77 -9.92 -8.70 21.67
C SER A 77 -9.02 -9.45 20.68
N PHE A 78 -7.74 -9.46 21.00
CA PHE A 78 -6.75 -10.31 20.37
C PHE A 78 -5.89 -10.94 21.47
N ASN A 79 -5.19 -12.00 21.14
CA ASN A 79 -4.16 -12.56 22.00
C ASN A 79 -2.82 -11.98 21.55
N PRO A 80 -2.30 -10.93 22.22
CA PRO A 80 -1.03 -10.33 21.84
C PRO A 80 0.11 -11.32 22.05
N GLN A 81 -0.02 -12.32 22.92
CA GLN A 81 1.03 -13.32 23.18
C GLN A 81 0.99 -14.51 22.20
N ALA A 82 -0.03 -14.62 21.35
CA ALA A 82 -0.14 -15.74 20.41
C ALA A 82 1.03 -15.79 19.42
N GLY A 83 1.68 -14.64 19.15
CA GLY A 83 2.85 -14.56 18.28
C GLY A 83 2.54 -15.08 16.88
N GLY A 84 1.98 -14.22 16.02
CA GLY A 84 1.61 -14.60 14.65
C GLY A 84 2.27 -13.77 13.56
N THR A 85 2.56 -12.51 13.85
CA THR A 85 3.13 -11.56 12.89
C THR A 85 4.62 -11.36 13.16
N GLU A 86 5.44 -11.62 12.15
CA GLU A 86 6.85 -11.22 12.17
C GLU A 86 6.95 -9.69 11.97
N ILE A 87 7.53 -8.98 12.94
CA ILE A 87 7.71 -7.52 12.89
C ILE A 87 9.19 -7.21 12.65
N THR A 88 9.50 -6.53 11.53
CA THR A 88 10.89 -6.20 11.16
C THR A 88 11.03 -4.74 10.75
N GLY A 89 12.25 -4.21 10.91
CA GLY A 89 12.61 -2.85 10.52
C GLY A 89 13.79 -2.86 9.55
N VAL A 90 13.69 -2.07 8.49
CA VAL A 90 14.71 -1.92 7.44
C VAL A 90 15.01 -0.44 7.26
N ASP A 91 16.30 -0.11 7.23
CA ASP A 91 16.74 1.25 6.92
C ASP A 91 16.70 1.48 5.40
N GLY A 92 16.03 2.55 4.99
CA GLY A 92 15.85 2.92 3.59
C GLY A 92 14.38 3.01 3.15
N VAL A 93 14.20 3.06 1.84
CA VAL A 93 12.91 3.14 1.16
C VAL A 93 12.51 1.80 0.56
N PHE A 94 11.25 1.68 0.12
CA PHE A 94 10.75 0.49 -0.57
C PHE A 94 11.61 0.10 -1.77
N GLN A 95 12.06 -1.15 -1.77
CA GLN A 95 12.87 -1.71 -2.86
C GLN A 95 12.03 -2.41 -3.92
N TYR A 96 10.80 -2.84 -3.57
CA TYR A 96 9.93 -3.65 -4.43
C TYR A 96 10.71 -4.83 -5.03
N SER A 97 11.45 -5.54 -4.19
CA SER A 97 12.21 -6.71 -4.61
C SER A 97 11.25 -7.85 -4.88
N PRO A 98 11.51 -8.71 -5.88
CA PRO A 98 10.69 -9.90 -6.05
C PRO A 98 10.69 -10.77 -4.79
N PRO A 99 9.52 -11.31 -4.38
CA PRO A 99 9.37 -12.10 -3.17
C PRO A 99 10.28 -13.32 -3.19
N GLU A 100 10.72 -13.76 -2.00
CA GLU A 100 11.53 -14.97 -1.85
C GLU A 100 10.73 -16.24 -2.17
N ASP A 101 9.44 -16.26 -1.81
CA ASP A 101 8.47 -17.32 -2.12
C ASP A 101 7.38 -16.76 -3.07
N PRO A 102 7.65 -16.64 -4.39
CA PRO A 102 6.71 -16.02 -5.34
C PRO A 102 5.43 -16.82 -5.55
N ILE A 103 5.37 -18.06 -5.07
CA ILE A 103 4.22 -18.96 -5.24
C ILE A 103 3.33 -18.95 -3.99
N GLY A 104 3.93 -18.85 -2.80
CA GLY A 104 3.23 -18.91 -1.52
C GLY A 104 3.03 -17.57 -0.82
N SER A 105 3.60 -16.47 -1.32
CA SER A 105 3.53 -15.16 -0.66
C SER A 105 3.07 -14.03 -1.56
N VAL A 106 2.41 -13.04 -0.96
CA VAL A 106 1.95 -11.80 -1.60
C VAL A 106 2.46 -10.62 -0.79
N GLU A 107 3.27 -9.79 -1.42
CA GLU A 107 3.83 -8.57 -0.83
C GLU A 107 3.02 -7.34 -1.23
N TRP A 108 2.63 -6.53 -0.25
CA TRP A 108 1.91 -5.27 -0.42
C TRP A 108 2.77 -4.10 0.04
N HIS A 109 2.76 -3.01 -0.73
CA HIS A 109 3.49 -1.78 -0.41
C HIS A 109 2.50 -0.67 -0.10
N VAL A 110 2.56 -0.14 1.13
CA VAL A 110 1.62 0.88 1.58
C VAL A 110 1.89 2.21 0.87
N ASN A 111 0.88 2.74 0.18
CA ASN A 111 0.82 4.13 -0.23
C ASN A 111 0.29 4.97 0.95
N PHE A 112 1.04 5.98 1.38
CA PHE A 112 0.64 6.94 2.40
C PHE A 112 -0.29 7.98 1.78
N ALA A 113 -1.47 7.49 1.39
CA ALA A 113 -2.41 8.20 0.56
C ALA A 113 -3.00 9.43 1.26
N ASP A 114 -3.47 10.37 0.45
CA ASP A 114 -4.48 11.34 0.86
C ASP A 114 -5.89 10.69 0.82
N ALA A 115 -6.87 11.38 1.41
CA ALA A 115 -8.29 11.04 1.27
C ALA A 115 -8.68 10.89 -0.20
N TYR A 116 -8.14 11.73 -1.09
CA TYR A 116 -8.24 11.58 -2.53
C TYR A 116 -7.11 10.69 -3.03
N LEU A 117 -7.46 9.51 -3.55
CA LEU A 117 -6.50 8.51 -4.01
C LEU A 117 -5.54 9.14 -5.04
N PHE A 118 -4.25 9.12 -4.72
CA PHE A 118 -3.18 9.71 -5.53
C PHE A 118 -3.41 11.20 -5.86
N GLY A 119 -4.13 11.96 -5.04
CA GLY A 119 -4.70 13.27 -5.40
C GLY A 119 -3.70 14.31 -5.91
N TYR A 120 -2.42 14.19 -5.53
CA TYR A 120 -1.38 15.18 -5.81
C TYR A 120 -0.34 14.73 -6.85
N TRP A 121 -0.53 13.58 -7.51
CA TRP A 121 0.45 13.03 -8.46
C TRP A 121 0.86 14.01 -9.56
N LYS A 122 -0.06 14.87 -10.03
CA LYS A 122 0.19 15.89 -11.07
C LYS A 122 1.16 17.00 -10.63
N GLY A 123 1.09 17.38 -9.35
CA GLY A 123 1.74 18.57 -8.77
C GLY A 123 3.25 18.44 -8.62
N SER A 124 3.90 19.45 -8.04
CA SER A 124 5.36 19.50 -7.90
C SER A 124 5.91 18.78 -6.67
N LEU A 125 5.08 18.51 -5.67
CA LEU A 125 5.48 17.81 -4.46
C LEU A 125 5.93 16.38 -4.77
N PHE A 126 6.96 15.92 -4.05
CA PHE A 126 7.54 14.59 -4.19
C PHE A 126 7.64 13.91 -2.82
N ALA A 127 6.49 13.76 -2.16
CA ALA A 127 6.37 12.96 -0.96
C ALA A 127 6.15 11.48 -1.33
N GLN A 128 5.92 10.62 -0.34
CA GLN A 128 5.86 9.18 -0.54
C GLN A 128 4.79 8.78 -1.57
N ASP A 129 3.58 9.35 -1.49
CA ASP A 129 2.50 9.07 -2.44
C ASP A 129 2.90 9.44 -3.89
N GLU A 130 3.35 10.68 -4.09
CA GLU A 130 3.72 11.15 -5.42
C GLU A 130 4.96 10.45 -5.98
N SER A 131 5.89 10.04 -5.12
CA SER A 131 7.03 9.24 -5.56
C SER A 131 6.57 7.88 -6.06
N GLN A 132 5.71 7.18 -5.32
CA GLN A 132 5.23 5.86 -5.71
C GLN A 132 4.43 5.88 -7.02
N THR A 133 3.60 6.91 -7.24
CA THR A 133 2.90 7.08 -8.53
C THR A 133 3.83 7.43 -9.69
N LEU A 134 4.93 8.15 -9.45
CA LEU A 134 5.93 8.41 -10.48
C LEU A 134 6.78 7.17 -10.79
N GLU A 135 7.03 6.31 -9.80
CA GLU A 135 7.68 5.01 -9.98
C GLU A 135 6.79 4.01 -10.74
N HIS A 136 5.46 4.16 -10.62
CA HIS A 136 4.44 3.29 -11.21
C HIS A 136 3.41 4.10 -12.03
N PRO A 137 3.77 4.60 -13.23
CA PRO A 137 2.96 5.61 -13.93
C PRO A 137 1.53 5.22 -14.27
N SER A 138 1.22 3.92 -14.37
CA SER A 138 -0.15 3.44 -14.60
C SER A 138 -1.11 3.75 -13.45
N LEU A 139 -0.61 4.06 -12.24
CA LEU A 139 -1.42 4.54 -11.12
C LEU A 139 -2.04 5.92 -11.41
N CYS A 140 -1.33 6.79 -12.13
CA CYS A 140 -1.84 8.10 -12.55
C CYS A 140 -2.98 7.96 -13.56
N SER A 141 -2.87 6.98 -14.46
CA SER A 141 -3.91 6.65 -15.43
C SER A 141 -5.14 6.06 -14.78
N LEU A 142 -4.95 5.14 -13.82
CA LEU A 142 -6.03 4.62 -12.99
C LEU A 142 -6.78 5.76 -12.31
N GLN A 143 -6.07 6.65 -11.63
CA GLN A 143 -6.68 7.79 -10.94
C GLN A 143 -7.48 8.70 -11.88
N SER A 144 -6.94 8.95 -13.07
CA SER A 144 -7.62 9.78 -14.08
C SER A 144 -8.92 9.11 -14.54
N MET A 145 -8.89 7.82 -14.84
CA MET A 145 -10.07 7.03 -15.21
C MET A 145 -11.12 7.00 -14.10
N LEU A 146 -10.70 6.78 -12.84
CA LEU A 146 -11.62 6.79 -11.69
C LEU A 146 -12.33 8.14 -11.54
N ASN A 147 -11.63 9.25 -11.82
CA ASN A 147 -12.20 10.60 -11.76
C ASN A 147 -13.13 10.94 -12.93
N ASP A 148 -13.06 10.22 -14.05
CA ASP A 148 -13.96 10.41 -15.19
C ASP A 148 -15.40 9.88 -14.90
N GLY A 149 -15.65 9.39 -13.68
CA GLY A 149 -16.99 9.37 -13.10
C GLY A 149 -17.76 8.06 -13.24
N VAL A 150 -17.08 6.91 -13.24
CA VAL A 150 -17.75 5.61 -13.20
C VAL A 150 -18.39 5.42 -11.80
N PRO A 151 -19.73 5.39 -11.66
CA PRO A 151 -20.40 5.58 -10.37
C PRO A 151 -20.07 4.55 -9.27
N SER A 152 -19.61 3.36 -9.67
CA SER A 152 -19.27 2.29 -8.73
C SER A 152 -17.84 2.39 -8.18
N PHE A 153 -17.00 3.27 -8.74
CA PHE A 153 -15.64 3.46 -8.29
C PHE A 153 -15.49 4.76 -7.53
N LEU A 154 -14.75 4.73 -6.44
CA LEU A 154 -14.32 5.95 -5.77
C LEU A 154 -12.82 6.12 -5.91
N SER A 155 -12.42 7.34 -6.26
CA SER A 155 -11.05 7.82 -6.19
C SER A 155 -10.72 8.35 -4.79
N CYS A 156 -11.18 7.67 -3.73
CA CYS A 156 -10.91 8.07 -2.35
C CYS A 156 -10.53 6.87 -1.47
N THR A 157 -9.76 7.16 -0.41
CA THR A 157 -9.36 6.19 0.62
C THR A 157 -10.10 6.40 1.94
N ARG A 158 -10.96 7.43 1.98
CA ARG A 158 -11.84 7.78 3.11
C ARG A 158 -13.22 8.17 2.60
N GLU A 159 -14.26 7.67 3.27
CA GLU A 159 -15.65 8.06 3.02
C GLU A 159 -15.95 9.44 3.61
N ALA A 160 -17.04 10.07 3.19
CA ALA A 160 -17.43 11.41 3.66
C ALA A 160 -17.71 11.47 5.18
N ASP A 161 -18.07 10.35 5.81
CA ASP A 161 -18.28 10.23 7.25
C ASP A 161 -16.99 9.91 8.04
N GLY A 162 -15.84 9.90 7.37
CA GLY A 162 -14.53 9.66 7.96
C GLY A 162 -14.13 8.19 8.06
N LYS A 163 -14.99 7.25 7.64
CA LYS A 163 -14.65 5.83 7.68
C LYS A 163 -13.56 5.47 6.65
N PRO A 164 -12.64 4.56 6.98
CA PRO A 164 -11.63 4.09 6.03
C PRO A 164 -12.28 3.30 4.89
N THR A 165 -11.80 3.54 3.67
CA THR A 165 -12.17 2.77 2.47
C THR A 165 -10.92 2.46 1.63
N PRO A 166 -10.02 1.60 2.12
CA PRO A 166 -8.71 1.39 1.51
C PRO A 166 -8.83 0.86 0.08
N VAL A 167 -7.86 1.24 -0.75
CA VAL A 167 -7.79 0.83 -2.16
C VAL A 167 -6.58 -0.07 -2.36
N LEU A 168 -6.80 -1.20 -3.01
CA LEU A 168 -5.81 -2.22 -3.30
C LEU A 168 -5.63 -2.34 -4.80
N ILE A 169 -4.37 -2.31 -5.23
CA ILE A 169 -4.03 -2.34 -6.65
C ILE A 169 -2.95 -3.40 -6.87
N ARG A 170 -3.29 -4.45 -7.61
CA ARG A 170 -2.39 -5.57 -7.93
C ARG A 170 -1.88 -5.45 -9.36
N GLY A 171 -0.69 -6.01 -9.61
CA GLY A 171 -0.16 -6.14 -10.97
C GLY A 171 0.38 -4.83 -11.57
N VAL A 172 0.95 -3.95 -10.74
CA VAL A 172 1.42 -2.64 -11.18
C VAL A 172 2.90 -2.67 -11.56
N GLU A 173 3.24 -2.19 -12.75
CA GLU A 173 4.64 -2.12 -13.20
C GLU A 173 5.38 -0.96 -12.53
N ARG A 174 6.57 -1.25 -11.99
CA ARG A 174 7.53 -0.23 -11.56
C ARG A 174 8.50 0.07 -12.71
N LYS A 175 8.58 1.32 -13.15
CA LYS A 175 9.38 1.72 -14.33
C LYS A 175 10.69 2.39 -13.95
N SER A 176 10.72 3.08 -12.81
CA SER A 176 11.88 3.85 -12.39
C SER A 176 11.84 4.15 -10.91
N TYR A 177 12.91 4.76 -10.39
CA TYR A 177 12.89 5.49 -9.12
C TYR A 177 13.89 6.64 -9.12
N ILE A 178 13.71 7.56 -8.16
CA ILE A 178 14.59 8.71 -7.97
C ILE A 178 15.43 8.48 -6.71
N GLN A 179 16.74 8.62 -6.83
CA GLN A 179 17.63 8.72 -5.68
C GLN A 179 17.38 10.04 -4.93
N THR A 180 16.85 9.94 -3.71
CA THR A 180 16.45 11.11 -2.90
C THR A 180 17.51 11.55 -1.89
N ASP A 181 18.57 10.76 -1.69
CA ASP A 181 19.69 11.03 -0.81
C ASP A 181 20.47 12.29 -1.21
N ALA A 182 21.08 12.93 -0.20
CA ALA A 182 21.96 14.07 -0.40
C ALA A 182 23.27 13.64 -1.07
N ASN A 183 23.58 14.25 -2.21
CA ASN A 183 24.81 14.02 -2.96
C ASN A 183 25.24 15.31 -3.69
N PRO A 184 26.18 16.10 -3.11
CA PRO A 184 26.67 17.34 -3.70
C PRO A 184 27.29 17.15 -5.09
N ASP A 185 28.07 16.08 -5.28
CA ASP A 185 28.79 15.80 -6.53
C ASP A 185 27.82 15.48 -7.69
N ALA A 186 26.66 14.90 -7.37
CA ALA A 186 25.59 14.66 -8.33
C ALA A 186 24.62 15.86 -8.50
N GLY A 187 24.89 17.00 -7.86
CA GLY A 187 24.08 18.21 -7.93
C GLY A 187 22.78 18.17 -7.10
N ARG A 188 22.73 17.34 -6.05
CA ARG A 188 21.63 17.25 -5.08
C ARG A 188 22.14 17.36 -3.63
N PRO A 189 22.84 18.43 -3.24
CA PRO A 189 23.54 18.53 -1.96
C PRO A 189 22.66 18.39 -0.72
N TYR A 190 21.34 18.60 -0.85
CA TYR A 190 20.37 18.46 0.23
C TYR A 190 19.32 17.37 -0.04
N GLY A 191 19.56 16.51 -1.02
CA GLY A 191 18.63 15.48 -1.47
C GLY A 191 17.50 16.02 -2.35
N LEU A 192 16.58 15.13 -2.71
CA LEU A 192 15.48 15.39 -3.66
C LEU A 192 14.10 15.00 -3.11
N TYR A 193 13.93 14.86 -1.80
CA TYR A 193 12.60 14.56 -1.22
C TYR A 193 11.77 15.83 -1.00
N GLY A 194 10.44 15.72 -1.16
CA GLY A 194 9.49 16.83 -0.93
C GLY A 194 9.68 18.00 -1.91
N ASN A 195 9.53 19.22 -1.43
CA ASN A 195 9.71 20.46 -2.19
C ASN A 195 11.12 20.60 -2.81
N ARG A 196 12.13 19.88 -2.31
CA ARG A 196 13.47 19.89 -2.94
C ARG A 196 13.44 19.33 -4.36
N PHE A 197 12.61 18.31 -4.62
CA PHE A 197 12.41 17.79 -5.98
C PHE A 197 11.86 18.88 -6.91
N ALA A 198 10.88 19.65 -6.44
CA ALA A 198 10.23 20.70 -7.22
C ALA A 198 11.23 21.78 -7.67
N HIS A 199 12.19 22.12 -6.81
CA HIS A 199 13.19 23.15 -7.07
C HIS A 199 14.47 22.64 -7.72
N ALA A 200 14.66 21.32 -7.86
CA ALA A 200 15.85 20.75 -8.47
C ALA A 200 15.94 21.09 -9.95
N SER A 201 17.18 21.22 -10.46
CA SER A 201 17.38 21.39 -11.90
C SER A 201 17.04 20.11 -12.66
N PRO A 202 16.60 20.21 -13.93
CA PRO A 202 16.39 19.05 -14.80
C PRO A 202 17.55 18.07 -14.83
N GLU A 203 18.79 18.56 -14.85
CA GLU A 203 20.00 17.76 -14.92
C GLU A 203 20.23 16.97 -13.62
N SER A 204 19.95 17.58 -12.47
CA SER A 204 20.04 16.88 -11.18
C SER A 204 18.99 15.77 -11.06
N VAL A 205 17.77 16.02 -11.56
CA VAL A 205 16.71 15.00 -11.62
C VAL A 205 17.13 13.85 -12.55
N LYS A 206 17.63 14.15 -13.75
CA LYS A 206 18.11 13.13 -14.70
C LYS A 206 19.25 12.29 -14.14
N ARG A 207 20.21 12.90 -13.43
CA ARG A 207 21.30 12.15 -12.76
C ARG A 207 20.84 11.28 -11.59
N ALA A 208 19.72 11.62 -10.96
CA ALA A 208 19.15 10.86 -9.84
C ALA A 208 18.15 9.78 -10.31
N LEU A 209 17.70 9.84 -11.57
CA LEU A 209 16.77 8.89 -12.15
C LEU A 209 17.45 7.56 -12.46
N ILE A 210 16.88 6.48 -11.91
CA ILE A 210 17.25 5.12 -12.23
C ILE A 210 16.09 4.49 -13.01
N LEU A 211 16.36 4.11 -14.26
CA LEU A 211 15.44 3.37 -15.11
C LEU A 211 15.55 1.88 -14.80
N LEU A 212 14.41 1.21 -14.66
CA LEU A 212 14.35 -0.23 -14.41
C LEU A 212 14.16 -1.00 -15.72
N PRO A 213 14.63 -2.25 -15.80
CA PRO A 213 14.30 -3.13 -16.93
C PRO A 213 12.79 -3.24 -17.12
N ASN A 214 12.35 -3.28 -18.38
CA ASN A 214 10.94 -3.41 -18.74
C ASN A 214 10.72 -4.61 -19.68
N PRO A 215 10.01 -5.68 -19.24
CA PRO A 215 9.47 -5.87 -17.89
C PRO A 215 10.57 -6.14 -16.86
N ARG A 216 10.31 -5.80 -15.59
CA ARG A 216 11.12 -6.28 -14.47
C ARG A 216 10.95 -7.79 -14.35
N GLN A 217 12.01 -8.52 -14.04
CA GLN A 217 11.93 -9.97 -13.84
C GLN A 217 11.89 -10.32 -12.35
N GLY A 218 11.07 -11.31 -12.04
CA GLY A 218 11.04 -12.01 -10.76
C GLY A 218 12.21 -12.98 -10.62
N ARG A 219 12.32 -13.61 -9.44
CA ARG A 219 13.36 -14.63 -9.17
C ARG A 219 13.18 -15.89 -10.02
N ASP A 220 11.96 -16.13 -10.50
CA ASP A 220 11.59 -17.21 -11.40
C ASP A 220 11.75 -16.84 -12.89
N GLY A 221 12.30 -15.66 -13.20
CA GLY A 221 12.50 -15.16 -14.55
C GLY A 221 11.23 -14.62 -15.23
N LYS A 222 10.07 -14.66 -14.57
CA LYS A 222 8.80 -14.14 -15.11
C LYS A 222 8.67 -12.64 -14.87
N PRO A 223 7.82 -11.91 -15.62
CA PRO A 223 7.53 -10.51 -15.32
C PRO A 223 7.04 -10.32 -13.87
N TYR A 224 7.66 -9.38 -13.15
CA TYR A 224 7.34 -9.05 -11.77
C TYR A 224 6.65 -7.70 -11.67
N PHE A 225 5.57 -7.68 -10.88
CA PHE A 225 4.72 -6.52 -10.66
C PHE A 225 4.56 -6.24 -9.17
N SER A 226 4.41 -4.98 -8.82
CA SER A 226 4.16 -4.51 -7.46
C SER A 226 2.66 -4.60 -7.11
N ASN A 227 2.36 -4.86 -5.84
CA ASN A 227 1.02 -4.63 -5.27
C ASN A 227 1.06 -3.44 -4.31
N ILE A 228 0.06 -2.57 -4.42
CA ILE A 228 -0.03 -1.29 -3.71
C ILE A 228 -1.27 -1.31 -2.80
N LEU A 229 -1.11 -0.88 -1.56
CA LEU A 229 -2.18 -0.70 -0.57
C LEU A 229 -2.29 0.78 -0.21
N ALA A 230 -3.31 1.48 -0.67
CA ALA A 230 -3.53 2.89 -0.38
C ALA A 230 -4.47 3.09 0.80
N MET A 231 -3.96 3.80 1.83
CA MET A 231 -4.70 4.14 3.04
C MET A 231 -4.26 5.50 3.59
N GLU A 232 -5.23 6.33 3.97
CA GLU A 232 -4.98 7.66 4.52
C GLU A 232 -4.75 7.62 6.02
N ALA A 233 -3.68 8.27 6.51
CA ALA A 233 -3.49 8.48 7.94
C ALA A 233 -4.36 9.63 8.47
N PRO A 234 -4.79 9.58 9.75
CA PRO A 234 -5.40 10.75 10.37
C PRO A 234 -4.43 11.94 10.40
N HIS A 235 -4.96 13.14 10.18
CA HIS A 235 -4.20 14.38 10.12
C HIS A 235 -4.82 15.48 11.01
N SER A 236 -4.10 16.59 11.16
CA SER A 236 -4.58 17.80 11.87
C SER A 236 -4.88 17.62 13.36
N GLY A 237 -4.42 16.54 13.97
CA GLY A 237 -4.50 16.35 15.41
C GLY A 237 -3.57 17.30 16.18
N HIS A 238 -3.90 17.55 17.44
CA HIS A 238 -3.13 18.43 18.32
C HIS A 238 -3.17 17.91 19.76
N GLY A 239 -2.15 18.24 20.55
CA GLY A 239 -2.08 17.82 21.95
C GLY A 239 -1.80 16.32 22.10
N GLU A 240 -2.29 15.72 23.19
CA GLU A 240 -2.13 14.30 23.48
C GLU A 240 -3.13 13.47 22.68
N TYR A 241 -2.71 12.27 22.26
CA TYR A 241 -3.64 11.30 21.66
C TYR A 241 -4.64 10.83 22.72
N ASP A 242 -5.94 11.06 22.46
CA ASP A 242 -7.01 10.45 23.23
C ASP A 242 -7.33 9.03 22.72
N ILE A 243 -8.14 8.30 23.49
CA ILE A 243 -8.52 6.93 23.15
C ILE A 243 -9.23 6.87 21.80
N SER A 244 -10.08 7.86 21.49
CA SER A 244 -10.82 7.91 20.22
C SER A 244 -9.88 8.03 19.03
N SER A 245 -8.84 8.86 19.14
CA SER A 245 -7.82 9.04 18.10
C SER A 245 -7.01 7.77 17.91
N LEU A 246 -6.61 7.10 18.99
CA LEU A 246 -5.87 5.83 18.92
C LEU A 246 -6.72 4.72 18.28
N MET A 247 -7.98 4.60 18.69
CA MET A 247 -8.93 3.67 18.09
C MET A 247 -9.09 3.94 16.59
N HIS A 248 -9.25 5.21 16.20
CA HIS A 248 -9.43 5.58 14.80
C HIS A 248 -8.20 5.26 13.93
N VAL A 249 -6.98 5.55 14.40
CA VAL A 249 -5.75 5.16 13.70
C VAL A 249 -5.68 3.64 13.53
N LEU A 250 -6.02 2.89 14.59
CA LEU A 250 -6.03 1.44 14.56
C LEU A 250 -7.09 0.88 13.60
N GLU A 251 -8.29 1.44 13.57
CA GLU A 251 -9.38 1.05 12.66
C GLU A 251 -8.97 1.17 11.20
N ILE A 252 -8.29 2.26 10.84
CA ILE A 252 -7.82 2.49 9.48
C ILE A 252 -6.79 1.43 9.09
N ALA A 253 -5.73 1.27 9.90
CA ALA A 253 -4.66 0.31 9.63
C ALA A 253 -5.20 -1.13 9.59
N PHE A 254 -6.05 -1.49 10.56
CA PHE A 254 -6.68 -2.81 10.59
C PHE A 254 -7.53 -3.07 9.35
N THR A 255 -8.36 -2.10 8.95
CA THR A 255 -9.21 -2.24 7.77
C THR A 255 -8.37 -2.47 6.52
N ALA A 256 -7.31 -1.68 6.34
CA ALA A 256 -6.40 -1.79 5.20
C ALA A 256 -5.64 -3.13 5.18
N PHE A 257 -5.13 -3.58 6.33
CA PHE A 257 -4.36 -4.82 6.42
C PHE A 257 -5.25 -6.05 6.25
N LEU A 258 -6.47 -6.04 6.81
CA LEU A 258 -7.41 -7.15 6.58
C LEU A 258 -7.87 -7.21 5.12
N ALA A 259 -8.05 -6.07 4.46
CA ALA A 259 -8.30 -6.02 3.02
C ALA A 259 -7.13 -6.62 2.22
N ALA A 260 -5.89 -6.31 2.60
CA ALA A 260 -4.70 -6.88 1.96
C ALA A 260 -4.61 -8.40 2.17
N ARG A 261 -4.92 -8.90 3.36
CA ARG A 261 -4.99 -10.35 3.60
C ARG A 261 -6.06 -11.01 2.72
N CYS A 262 -7.24 -10.40 2.61
CA CYS A 262 -8.27 -10.87 1.69
C CYS A 262 -7.77 -10.91 0.25
N GLU A 263 -7.15 -9.83 -0.24
CA GLU A 263 -6.65 -9.76 -1.62
C GLU A 263 -5.46 -10.68 -1.89
N SER A 264 -4.64 -11.01 -0.89
CA SER A 264 -3.59 -12.04 -1.04
C SER A 264 -4.19 -13.41 -1.33
N PHE A 265 -5.32 -13.74 -0.70
CA PHE A 265 -6.04 -14.99 -0.95
C PHE A 265 -6.74 -14.99 -2.31
N VAL A 266 -7.20 -13.83 -2.78
CA VAL A 266 -7.71 -13.69 -4.15
C VAL A 266 -6.58 -13.85 -5.17
N GLU A 267 -5.43 -13.19 -4.96
CA GLU A 267 -4.28 -13.25 -5.89
C GLU A 267 -3.75 -14.67 -6.09
N LEU A 268 -3.69 -15.47 -5.03
CA LEU A 268 -3.27 -16.88 -5.11
C LEU A 268 -4.43 -17.85 -5.43
N GLY A 269 -5.58 -17.35 -5.87
CA GLY A 269 -6.71 -18.15 -6.34
C GLY A 269 -7.38 -19.00 -5.26
N ARG A 270 -7.27 -18.61 -3.98
CA ARG A 270 -7.95 -19.25 -2.85
C ARG A 270 -9.36 -18.70 -2.63
N ILE A 271 -9.57 -17.47 -3.05
CA ILE A 271 -10.87 -16.80 -3.10
C ILE A 271 -11.11 -16.36 -4.54
N GLU A 272 -12.36 -16.38 -4.97
CA GLU A 272 -12.71 -16.08 -6.35
C GLU A 272 -12.48 -14.60 -6.72
N ASP A 273 -11.73 -14.36 -7.80
CA ASP A 273 -11.47 -13.00 -8.33
C ASP A 273 -12.59 -12.57 -9.28
N LYS A 274 -13.78 -12.27 -8.74
CA LYS A 274 -14.97 -11.86 -9.50
C LYS A 274 -15.08 -10.32 -9.60
N PRO A 275 -14.91 -9.70 -10.78
CA PRO A 275 -15.15 -8.28 -10.95
C PRO A 275 -16.59 -7.90 -10.57
N THR A 276 -16.76 -6.70 -10.01
CA THR A 276 -18.08 -6.14 -9.76
C THR A 276 -18.74 -5.84 -11.10
N LYS A 277 -19.97 -6.34 -11.32
CA LYS A 277 -20.75 -5.98 -12.51
C LYS A 277 -21.07 -4.49 -12.47
N LEU A 278 -20.66 -3.76 -13.50
CA LEU A 278 -20.94 -2.34 -13.66
C LEU A 278 -22.10 -2.16 -14.62
N ASP A 279 -23.23 -1.66 -14.13
CA ASP A 279 -24.35 -1.31 -15.00
C ASP A 279 -23.95 -0.14 -15.92
N GLY A 280 -24.03 -0.34 -17.23
CA GLY A 280 -23.76 0.70 -18.24
C GLY A 280 -22.30 0.85 -18.67
N TRP A 281 -21.36 0.11 -18.08
CA TRP A 281 -19.99 0.03 -18.58
C TRP A 281 -19.95 -0.95 -19.75
N GLN A 282 -19.80 -0.43 -20.97
CA GLN A 282 -19.56 -1.30 -22.12
C GLN A 282 -18.06 -1.56 -22.21
N GLU A 283 -17.71 -2.85 -22.25
CA GLU A 283 -16.38 -3.41 -22.52
C GLU A 283 -15.94 -3.09 -23.97
N LYS A 284 -16.03 -1.82 -24.37
CA LYS A 284 -15.88 -1.35 -25.75
C LYS A 284 -14.46 -0.93 -26.13
N ASP A 285 -13.52 -1.00 -25.20
CA ASP A 285 -12.12 -0.60 -25.40
C ASP A 285 -11.14 -1.79 -25.37
N GLU A 286 -11.63 -3.02 -25.51
CA GLU A 286 -10.75 -4.15 -25.83
C GLU A 286 -10.43 -4.12 -27.33
N LEU A 287 -9.25 -3.59 -27.69
CA LEU A 287 -8.61 -4.03 -28.94
C LEU A 287 -8.48 -5.55 -28.90
N PRO A 288 -8.68 -6.27 -30.02
CA PRO A 288 -8.57 -7.72 -30.04
C PRO A 288 -7.20 -8.11 -29.49
N VAL A 289 -7.22 -8.73 -28.30
CA VAL A 289 -6.05 -9.32 -27.68
C VAL A 289 -5.54 -10.36 -28.68
N ALA A 290 -4.33 -10.18 -29.20
CA ALA A 290 -3.59 -11.30 -29.75
C ALA A 290 -3.46 -12.29 -28.60
N VAL A 291 -4.28 -13.34 -28.63
CA VAL A 291 -4.28 -14.42 -27.63
C VAL A 291 -2.92 -15.09 -27.72
N GLY A 292 -1.92 -14.53 -27.03
CA GLY A 292 -0.80 -15.30 -26.56
C GLY A 292 -1.39 -16.33 -25.60
N GLU A 293 -1.21 -17.60 -25.92
CA GLU A 293 -1.71 -18.71 -25.14
C GLU A 293 -1.46 -18.46 -23.65
N VAL A 294 -2.52 -18.56 -22.85
CA VAL A 294 -2.37 -18.74 -21.40
C VAL A 294 -1.45 -19.94 -21.23
N PRO A 295 -0.28 -19.82 -20.57
CA PRO A 295 0.56 -20.98 -20.33
C PRO A 295 -0.28 -22.04 -19.62
N LYS A 296 -0.42 -23.21 -20.26
CA LYS A 296 -1.11 -24.40 -19.72
C LYS A 296 -0.51 -24.89 -18.39
N GLU A 297 0.62 -24.33 -17.97
CA GLU A 297 1.35 -24.65 -16.74
C GLU A 297 0.67 -24.15 -15.45
N ALA A 298 -0.39 -23.33 -15.53
CA ALA A 298 -1.20 -23.01 -14.35
C ALA A 298 -1.76 -24.26 -13.67
N GLY A 299 -1.93 -25.38 -14.39
CA GLY A 299 -2.39 -26.65 -13.82
C GLY A 299 -1.36 -27.41 -12.99
N GLU A 300 -0.05 -27.20 -13.20
CA GLU A 300 1.00 -27.94 -12.46
C GLU A 300 1.43 -27.21 -11.18
N VAL A 301 1.40 -25.88 -11.16
CA VAL A 301 1.69 -25.09 -9.94
C VAL A 301 0.60 -25.26 -8.87
N VAL A 302 -0.66 -25.48 -9.27
CA VAL A 302 -1.79 -25.64 -8.32
C VAL A 302 -1.63 -26.90 -7.45
N ALA A 303 -0.93 -27.93 -7.94
CA ALA A 303 -0.74 -29.18 -7.21
C ALA A 303 0.31 -29.09 -6.08
N GLU A 304 1.35 -28.26 -6.24
CA GLU A 304 2.46 -28.17 -5.27
C GLU A 304 2.13 -27.31 -4.04
N VAL A 305 1.15 -26.40 -4.16
CA VAL A 305 0.71 -25.48 -3.09
C VAL A 305 -0.57 -25.95 -2.40
N ALA A 306 -1.08 -27.14 -2.70
CA ALA A 306 -2.31 -27.68 -2.14
C ALA A 306 -2.16 -28.02 -0.64
N GLY A 307 -2.10 -26.99 0.21
CA GLY A 307 -2.03 -27.13 1.66
C GLY A 307 -1.46 -25.92 2.43
N LYS A 308 -0.69 -25.03 1.77
CA LYS A 308 -0.12 -23.84 2.42
C LYS A 308 -1.05 -22.62 2.21
N LEU A 309 -1.42 -21.95 3.31
CA LEU A 309 -2.15 -20.69 3.24
C LEU A 309 -1.25 -19.58 2.67
N PRO A 310 -1.80 -18.65 1.87
CA PRO A 310 -1.08 -17.47 1.40
C PRO A 310 -0.41 -16.70 2.54
N SER A 311 0.90 -16.51 2.45
CA SER A 311 1.63 -15.61 3.33
C SER A 311 1.42 -14.17 2.86
N THR A 312 0.86 -13.32 3.71
CA THR A 312 0.66 -11.89 3.43
C THR A 312 1.74 -11.07 4.10
N ILE A 313 2.46 -10.29 3.31
CA ILE A 313 3.57 -9.44 3.77
C ILE A 313 3.21 -7.98 3.48
N ILE A 314 3.30 -7.12 4.50
CA ILE A 314 3.07 -5.68 4.37
C ILE A 314 4.39 -4.92 4.51
N HIS A 315 4.74 -4.13 3.50
CA HIS A 315 5.80 -3.13 3.56
C HIS A 315 5.18 -1.76 3.83
N THR A 316 5.51 -1.16 4.97
CA THR A 316 5.03 0.15 5.41
C THR A 316 6.19 1.00 5.97
N GLY A 317 5.91 2.11 6.63
CA GLY A 317 6.92 2.97 7.23
C GLY A 317 6.32 4.07 8.09
N ASN A 318 6.85 5.29 7.94
CA ASN A 318 6.46 6.50 8.65
C ASN A 318 5.07 7.05 8.21
N TRP A 319 4.07 6.17 8.09
CA TRP A 319 2.71 6.49 7.65
C TRP A 319 2.10 7.61 8.49
N GLY A 320 1.72 8.71 7.84
CA GLY A 320 1.10 9.87 8.50
C GLY A 320 2.04 10.76 9.31
N CYS A 321 3.35 10.50 9.36
CA CYS A 321 4.26 11.21 10.29
C CYS A 321 4.98 12.43 9.69
N GLY A 322 4.93 12.61 8.35
CA GLY A 322 5.50 13.78 7.67
C GLY A 322 4.48 14.93 7.61
N ALA A 323 3.92 15.16 6.42
CA ALA A 323 2.99 16.27 6.16
C ALA A 323 1.76 16.26 7.10
N TYR A 324 1.34 15.10 7.60
CA TYR A 324 0.18 14.96 8.48
C TYR A 324 0.51 15.11 9.98
N GLY A 325 1.79 15.15 10.36
CA GLY A 325 2.23 15.43 11.73
C GLY A 325 1.90 14.33 12.75
N GLY A 326 1.68 13.09 12.31
CA GLY A 326 1.52 11.94 13.19
C GLY A 326 2.76 11.66 14.05
N ASN A 327 2.55 11.09 15.23
CA ASN A 327 3.64 10.63 16.08
C ASN A 327 4.16 9.27 15.60
N LEU A 328 5.45 9.19 15.27
CA LEU A 328 6.10 7.97 14.78
C LEU A 328 5.83 6.75 15.67
N THR A 329 6.03 6.89 16.99
CA THR A 329 5.83 5.79 17.93
C THR A 329 4.37 5.33 17.93
N VAL A 330 3.41 6.25 17.97
CA VAL A 330 1.98 5.91 17.94
C VAL A 330 1.64 5.18 16.63
N MET A 331 2.06 5.71 15.49
CA MET A 331 1.77 5.10 14.18
C MET A 331 2.39 3.71 14.05
N TYR A 332 3.59 3.49 14.59
CA TYR A 332 4.19 2.15 14.63
C TYR A 332 3.41 1.18 15.53
N LEU A 333 3.07 1.60 16.76
CA LEU A 333 2.30 0.77 17.68
C LEU A 333 0.94 0.34 17.09
N MET A 334 0.23 1.28 16.45
CA MET A 334 -1.07 0.98 15.85
C MET A 334 -0.95 0.07 14.64
N GLN A 335 0.07 0.24 13.79
CA GLN A 335 0.30 -0.65 12.64
C GLN A 335 0.71 -2.07 13.08
N MET A 336 1.53 -2.22 14.13
CA MET A 336 1.88 -3.53 14.69
C MET A 336 0.64 -4.26 15.22
N ALA A 337 -0.19 -3.57 16.01
CA ALA A 337 -1.46 -4.13 16.51
C ALA A 337 -2.43 -4.47 15.38
N ALA A 338 -2.58 -3.60 14.38
CA ALA A 338 -3.41 -3.85 13.21
C ALA A 338 -2.96 -5.09 12.44
N ALA A 339 -1.64 -5.29 12.29
CA ALA A 339 -1.09 -6.43 11.59
C ALA A 339 -1.43 -7.74 12.30
N GLU A 340 -1.28 -7.79 13.63
CA GLU A 340 -1.67 -8.96 14.42
C GLU A 340 -3.18 -9.21 14.37
N LEU A 341 -4.00 -8.16 14.52
CA LEU A 341 -5.46 -8.25 14.45
C LEU A 341 -5.95 -8.76 13.09
N ALA A 342 -5.32 -8.32 12.01
CA ALA A 342 -5.63 -8.74 10.64
C ALA A 342 -5.02 -10.10 10.28
N GLY A 343 -4.21 -10.70 11.17
CA GLY A 343 -3.52 -11.96 10.92
C GLY A 343 -2.45 -11.84 9.83
N ILE A 344 -1.78 -10.71 9.70
CA ILE A 344 -0.67 -10.52 8.75
C ILE A 344 0.51 -11.39 9.16
N ASP A 345 1.14 -12.09 8.23
CA ASP A 345 2.24 -13.02 8.53
C ASP A 345 3.54 -12.24 8.80
N LYS A 346 3.79 -11.16 8.05
CA LYS A 346 4.96 -10.29 8.24
C LYS A 346 4.65 -8.83 7.95
N ILE A 347 5.14 -7.93 8.79
CA ILE A 347 5.15 -6.49 8.55
C ILE A 347 6.58 -5.95 8.60
N VAL A 348 6.94 -5.19 7.57
CA VAL A 348 8.28 -4.62 7.38
C VAL A 348 8.16 -3.10 7.38
N PHE A 349 8.76 -2.48 8.39
CA PHE A 349 8.82 -1.03 8.53
C PHE A 349 10.09 -0.49 7.87
N HIS A 350 9.91 0.27 6.80
CA HIS A 350 10.94 1.04 6.12
C HIS A 350 11.01 2.43 6.73
N PHE A 351 12.19 2.81 7.19
CA PHE A 351 12.44 4.12 7.77
C PHE A 351 13.75 4.68 7.24
N VAL A 352 13.81 6.01 7.07
CA VAL A 352 15.05 6.70 6.71
C VAL A 352 15.51 7.46 7.95
N ASN A 353 16.64 7.05 8.53
CA ASN A 353 17.24 7.66 9.73
C ASN A 353 16.41 7.54 11.03
N GLU A 354 15.34 6.74 11.08
CA GLU A 354 14.48 6.59 12.27
C GLU A 354 14.62 5.23 12.97
N LYS A 355 15.75 4.53 12.76
CA LYS A 355 16.00 3.19 13.31
C LYS A 355 15.82 3.13 14.84
N GLN A 356 16.27 4.16 15.56
CA GLN A 356 16.17 4.21 17.01
C GLN A 356 14.72 4.35 17.47
N VAL A 357 13.92 5.20 16.81
CA VAL A 357 12.51 5.41 17.13
C VAL A 357 11.72 4.13 16.87
N PHE A 358 11.95 3.47 15.73
CA PHE A 358 11.35 2.16 15.45
C PHE A 358 11.71 1.12 16.52
N SER A 359 12.99 1.01 16.88
CA SER A 359 13.45 0.02 17.87
C SER A 359 12.80 0.25 19.24
N GLN A 360 12.63 1.50 19.64
CA GLN A 360 11.95 1.88 20.89
C GLN A 360 10.44 1.59 20.83
N ALA A 361 9.79 1.90 19.71
CA ALA A 361 8.36 1.61 19.50
C ALA A 361 8.09 0.11 19.50
N HIS A 362 8.92 -0.68 18.81
CA HIS A 362 8.82 -2.13 18.78
C HIS A 362 9.02 -2.72 20.18
N LYS A 363 10.04 -2.29 20.94
CA LYS A 363 10.20 -2.72 22.33
C LYS A 363 8.99 -2.37 23.19
N LEU A 364 8.48 -1.15 23.05
CA LEU A 364 7.28 -0.71 23.78
C LEU A 364 6.05 -1.56 23.40
N TYR A 365 5.92 -1.94 22.13
CA TYR A 365 4.87 -2.87 21.68
C TYR A 365 4.98 -4.20 22.42
N GLU A 366 6.17 -4.80 22.46
CA GLU A 366 6.41 -6.05 23.18
C GLU A 366 6.10 -5.94 24.68
N ASP A 367 6.51 -4.85 25.33
CA ASP A 367 6.18 -4.61 26.73
C ASP A 367 4.65 -4.54 26.93
N LEU A 368 3.93 -3.83 26.06
CA LEU A 368 2.47 -3.74 26.10
C LEU A 368 1.77 -5.09 25.85
N ARG A 369 2.31 -5.94 24.97
CA ARG A 369 1.81 -7.31 24.74
C ARG A 369 1.95 -8.17 25.98
N VAL A 370 3.12 -8.13 26.62
CA VAL A 370 3.41 -8.90 27.85
C VAL A 370 2.49 -8.45 28.98
N GLU A 371 2.35 -7.13 29.19
CA GLU A 371 1.45 -6.57 30.20
C GLU A 371 -0.04 -6.83 29.94
N GLY A 372 -0.42 -7.13 28.69
CA GLY A 372 -1.80 -7.41 28.29
C GLY A 372 -2.28 -8.82 28.66
N GLY A 373 -1.36 -9.75 28.88
CA GLY A 373 -1.69 -11.16 29.10
C GLY A 373 -2.20 -11.89 27.84
N PRO A 374 -2.80 -13.08 28.00
CA PRO A 374 -3.20 -13.94 26.87
C PRO A 374 -4.49 -13.48 26.17
N GLU A 375 -5.20 -12.50 26.73
CA GLU A 375 -6.37 -11.88 26.10
C GLU A 375 -6.42 -10.40 26.47
N MET A 376 -6.23 -9.53 25.47
CA MET A 376 -6.30 -8.09 25.63
C MET A 376 -7.38 -7.54 24.69
N THR A 377 -8.30 -6.73 25.23
CA THR A 377 -9.25 -6.02 24.38
C THR A 377 -8.55 -4.91 23.61
N VAL A 378 -9.06 -4.59 22.42
CA VAL A 378 -8.53 -3.48 21.62
C VAL A 378 -8.62 -2.15 22.40
N HIS A 379 -9.70 -1.94 23.14
CA HIS A 379 -9.85 -0.76 24.00
C HIS A 379 -8.77 -0.68 25.08
N GLN A 380 -8.49 -1.78 25.79
CA GLN A 380 -7.44 -1.83 26.81
C GLN A 380 -6.05 -1.54 26.23
N PHE A 381 -5.76 -2.03 25.02
CA PHE A 381 -4.52 -1.70 24.33
C PHE A 381 -4.42 -0.18 24.08
N CYS A 382 -5.45 0.43 23.50
CA CYS A 382 -5.48 1.88 23.27
C CYS A 382 -5.40 2.68 24.57
N GLU A 383 -6.05 2.24 25.66
CA GLU A 383 -5.92 2.87 26.99
C GLU A 383 -4.48 2.82 27.52
N LYS A 384 -3.80 1.68 27.37
CA LYS A 384 -2.40 1.53 27.80
C LYS A 384 -1.47 2.43 27.00
N VAL A 385 -1.70 2.55 25.69
CA VAL A 385 -0.95 3.50 24.83
C VAL A 385 -1.26 4.95 25.23
N GLY A 386 -2.54 5.29 25.45
CA GLY A 386 -2.96 6.63 25.89
C GLY A 386 -2.32 7.07 27.21
N LYS A 387 -2.11 6.14 28.15
CA LYS A 387 -1.38 6.41 29.41
C LYS A 387 0.08 6.83 29.20
N LYS A 388 0.67 6.58 28.02
CA LYS A 388 2.01 7.07 27.67
C LYS A 388 2.01 8.54 27.25
N ARG A 389 0.83 9.16 27.06
CA ARG A 389 0.64 10.59 26.80
C ARG A 389 1.45 11.11 25.61
N PHE A 390 1.55 10.29 24.56
CA PHE A 390 2.16 10.72 23.31
C PHE A 390 1.40 11.92 22.76
N LYS A 391 2.14 12.85 22.17
CA LYS A 391 1.57 14.03 21.52
C LYS A 391 1.67 13.88 20.01
N TRP A 392 0.69 14.46 19.32
CA TRP A 392 0.79 14.74 17.90
C TRP A 392 2.12 15.47 17.61
N GLY A 393 2.74 15.08 16.51
CA GLY A 393 3.93 15.75 15.99
C GLY A 393 3.59 17.04 15.27
N TYR A 394 4.55 17.55 14.51
CA TYR A 394 4.38 18.71 13.66
C TYR A 394 4.41 18.27 12.21
N SER A 395 3.54 18.86 11.40
CA SER A 395 3.67 18.76 9.94
C SER A 395 5.03 19.32 9.54
N ASP A 396 5.82 18.54 8.80
CA ASP A 396 7.08 19.00 8.22
C ASP A 396 6.87 19.84 6.95
N GLY A 397 5.62 19.97 6.50
CA GLY A 397 5.23 20.75 5.33
C GLY A 397 5.97 20.32 4.06
N ASN A 398 6.34 19.03 3.96
CA ASN A 398 7.14 18.47 2.87
C ASN A 398 6.91 19.12 1.52
#